data_AF-A0A7V8ZSL3-F1
#
_entry.id   AF-A0A7V8ZSL3-F1
#
_cell.length_a   1.000
_cell.length_b   1.000
_cell.length_c   1.000
_cell.angle_alpha   90.00
_cell.angle_beta   90.00
_cell.angle_gamma   90.00
#
_symmetry.space_group_name_H-M   'P 1'
#
loop_
_entity.id
_entity.type
_entity.pdbx_description
1 polymer ?
#
loop_
_entity_poly.entity_id
_entity_poly.type
_entity_poly.pdbx_seq_one_letter_code
_entity_poly.pdbx_strand_id
1 'polypeptide(L)' 'MYPSYRPRWEAKLDWYRTHGILPRAEGSGKYGTLIITRDEANGSIDSAKITKLIADVLS' A
#
# COMPACT_ATOMS: atom_id res chain seq x y z
N MET A 1 -3.87 22.03 4.48
CA MET A 1 -3.45 20.73 5.09
C MET A 1 -4.72 20.01 5.52
N TYR A 2 -5.16 18.96 4.79
CA TYR A 2 -6.43 18.27 5.06
C TYR A 2 -6.35 17.48 6.37
N PRO A 3 -6.98 17.92 7.47
CA PRO A 3 -6.83 17.30 8.80
C PRO A 3 -7.42 15.89 8.88
N SER A 4 -8.25 15.52 7.91
CA SER A 4 -9.08 14.30 7.93
C SER A 4 -8.51 13.14 7.11
N TYR A 5 -7.38 13.34 6.40
CA TYR A 5 -6.80 12.27 5.57
C TYR A 5 -6.16 11.17 6.42
N ARG A 6 -5.48 11.56 7.50
CA ARG A 6 -4.75 10.65 8.39
C ARG A 6 -5.66 9.63 9.10
N PRO A 7 -6.74 10.02 9.81
CA PRO A 7 -7.60 9.05 10.47
C PRO A 7 -8.33 8.12 9.47
N ARG A 8 -8.71 8.64 8.30
CA ARG A 8 -9.31 7.81 7.23
C ARG A 8 -8.32 6.80 6.65
N TRP A 9 -7.06 7.20 6.53
CA TRP A 9 -5.97 6.33 6.08
C TRP A 9 -5.67 5.23 7.09
N GLU A 10 -5.59 5.58 8.37
CA GLU A 10 -5.36 4.62 9.46
C GLU A 10 -6.48 3.60 9.58
N ALA A 11 -7.75 4.02 9.49
CA ALA A 11 -8.89 3.10 9.48
C ALA A 11 -8.85 2.13 8.27
N LYS A 12 -8.37 2.60 7.12
CA LYS A 12 -8.25 1.76 5.93
C LYS A 12 -7.09 0.75 6.07
N LEU A 13 -5.96 1.17 6.65
CA LEU A 13 -4.85 0.27 6.97
C LEU A 13 -5.29 -0.83 7.94
N ASP A 14 -6.07 -0.48 8.96
CA ASP A 14 -6.61 -1.44 9.92
C ASP A 14 -7.56 -2.44 9.25
N TRP A 15 -8.42 -1.97 8.34
CA TRP A 15 -9.27 -2.84 7.52
C TRP A 15 -8.44 -3.87 6.73
N TYR A 16 -7.38 -3.44 6.03
CA TYR A 16 -6.51 -4.35 5.28
C TYR A 16 -5.83 -5.38 6.19
N ARG A 17 -5.28 -4.96 7.33
CA ARG A 17 -4.68 -5.87 8.32
C ARG A 17 -5.67 -6.92 8.81
N THR A 18 -6.89 -6.49 9.13
CA THR A 18 -7.96 -7.37 9.62
C THR A 18 -8.42 -8.37 8.55
N HIS A 19 -8.34 -8.02 7.28
CA HIS A 19 -8.62 -8.91 6.14
C HIS A 19 -7.41 -9.79 5.75
N GLY A 20 -6.34 -9.77 6.55
CA GLY A 20 -5.13 -10.55 6.31
C GLY A 20 -4.32 -10.11 5.09
N ILE A 21 -4.51 -8.84 4.69
CA ILE A 21 -3.70 -8.13 3.71
C ILE A 21 -2.71 -7.28 4.49
N LEU A 22 -1.47 -7.75 4.62
CA LEU A 22 -0.44 -7.08 5.42
C LEU A 22 0.39 -6.13 4.56
N PRO A 23 0.76 -4.95 5.10
CA PRO A 23 1.79 -4.10 4.49
C PRO A 23 3.05 -4.90 4.20
N ARG A 24 3.66 -4.70 3.02
CA ARG A 24 4.94 -5.32 2.65
C ARG A 24 6.02 -5.17 3.74
N ALA A 25 6.00 -4.06 4.48
CA ALA A 25 6.91 -3.80 5.59
C ALA A 25 6.69 -4.74 6.81
N GLU A 26 5.48 -5.24 7.00
CA GLU A 26 5.12 -6.19 8.07
C GLU A 26 5.14 -7.65 7.58
N GLY A 27 5.19 -7.87 6.25
CA GLY A 27 5.34 -9.17 5.62
C GLY A 27 4.35 -9.40 4.47
N SER A 28 4.40 -10.58 3.87
CA SER A 28 3.36 -11.02 2.93
C SER A 28 2.19 -11.60 3.72
N GLY A 29 1.06 -10.90 3.70
CA GLY A 29 -0.16 -11.36 4.37
C GLY A 29 -0.66 -12.67 3.76
N LYS A 30 -1.38 -13.47 4.57
CA LYS A 30 -1.94 -14.77 4.16
C LYS A 30 -2.82 -14.69 2.90
N TYR A 31 -3.46 -13.54 2.68
CA TYR A 31 -4.37 -13.31 1.54
C TYR A 31 -3.84 -12.31 0.52
N GLY A 32 -2.66 -11.73 0.75
CA GLY A 32 -2.03 -10.76 -0.14
C GLY A 32 -1.14 -9.75 0.57
N THR A 33 -0.32 -9.07 -0.22
CA THR A 33 0.62 -8.06 0.24
C THR A 33 0.13 -6.66 -0.13
N LEU A 34 -0.06 -5.79 0.85
CA LEU A 34 -0.42 -4.40 0.64
C LEU A 34 0.81 -3.61 0.22
N ILE A 35 0.80 -3.15 -1.03
CA ILE A 35 1.81 -2.25 -1.56
C ILE A 35 1.26 -0.83 -1.43
N ILE A 36 1.90 -0.03 -0.58
CA ILE A 36 1.56 1.39 -0.39
C ILE A 36 2.58 2.19 -1.18
N THR A 37 2.16 2.78 -2.30
CA THR A 37 2.96 3.78 -3.01
C THR A 37 2.54 5.16 -2.54
N ARG A 38 3.52 5.97 -2.12
CA ARG A 38 3.30 7.40 -1.96
C ARG A 38 3.59 8.06 -3.29
N ASP A 39 2.68 8.91 -3.72
CA ASP A 39 2.93 9.84 -4.79
C ASP A 39 4.11 10.73 -4.38
N GLU A 40 5.17 10.73 -5.18
CA GLU A 40 6.26 11.71 -5.06
C GLU A 40 5.65 13.11 -5.27
N ALA A 41 6.28 14.18 -4.79
CA ALA A 41 5.73 15.54 -4.80
C ALA A 41 5.26 16.08 -6.18
N ASN A 42 5.44 15.31 -7.26
CA ASN A 42 5.04 15.62 -8.63
C ASN A 42 3.71 15.00 -9.11
N GLY A 43 2.92 14.29 -8.29
CA GLY A 43 1.61 13.77 -8.76
C GLY A 43 1.68 12.54 -9.66
N SER A 44 2.87 12.04 -9.98
CA SER A 44 3.10 11.02 -10.99
C SER A 44 3.23 9.64 -10.36
N ILE A 45 2.14 8.87 -10.45
CA ILE A 45 2.16 7.43 -10.18
C ILE A 45 2.79 6.73 -11.39
N ASP A 46 4.05 6.32 -11.25
CA ASP A 46 4.75 5.56 -12.28
C ASP A 46 4.22 4.11 -12.31
N SER A 47 3.39 3.80 -13.31
CA SER A 47 2.79 2.48 -13.48
C SER A 47 3.84 1.39 -13.76
N ALA A 48 4.94 1.71 -14.44
CA ALA A 48 6.01 0.77 -14.72
C ALA A 48 6.76 0.35 -13.45
N LYS A 49 6.95 1.27 -12.50
CA LYS A 49 7.43 0.94 -11.14
C LYS A 49 6.47 0.02 -10.42
N ILE A 50 5.15 0.26 -10.50
CA ILE A 50 4.15 -0.62 -9.88
C ILE A 50 4.22 -2.02 -10.48
N THR A 51 4.32 -2.15 -11.80
CA THR A 51 4.43 -3.45 -12.47
C THR A 51 5.69 -4.20 -12.03
N LYS A 52 6.84 -3.53 -11.93
CA LYS A 52 8.06 -4.13 -11.39
C LYS A 52 7.91 -4.57 -9.93
N LEU A 53 7.25 -3.74 -9.11
CA LEU A 53 6.97 -4.05 -7.70
C LEU A 53 6.07 -5.28 -7.54
N ILE A 54 5.06 -5.41 -8.40
CA ILE A 54 4.18 -6.59 -8.41
C ILE A 54 4.97 -7.84 -8.82
N ALA A 55 5.80 -7.74 -9.86
CA ALA A 55 6.64 -8.86 -10.31
C ALA A 55 7.63 -9.31 -9.21
N ASP A 56 8.21 -8.38 -8.46
CA ASP A 56 9.12 -8.65 -7.34
C ASP A 56 8.41 -9.33 -6.16
N VAL A 57 7.12 -9.03 -5.93
CA VAL A 57 6.32 -9.69 -4.87
C VAL A 57 5.85 -11.09 -5.29
N LEU A 58 5.67 -11.33 -6.59
CA LEU A 58 5.21 -12.61 -7.14
C LEU A 58 6.35 -13.58 -7.50
N SER A 59 7.60 -13.16 -7.34
CA SER A 59 8.80 -13.99 -7.61
C SER A 59 9.25 -14.79 -6.39
#